data_AF-A0A255ZZM0-F1
#
_entry.id   AF-A0A255ZZM0-F1
#
_cell.length_a   1.000
_cell.length_b   1.000
_cell.length_c   1.000
_cell.angle_alpha   90.00
_cell.angle_beta   90.00
_cell.angle_gamma   90.00
#
_symmetry.space_group_name_H-M   'P 1'
#
loop_
_entity.id
_entity.type
_entity.pdbx_description
1 polymer ?
#
loop_
_entity_poly.entity_id
_entity_poly.type
_entity_poly.pdbx_seq_one_letter_code
_entity_poly.pdbx_strand_id
1 'polypeptide(L)' 'MNKPKFIMVISGIVILTISTLIFIRLNNDHKECSTETIFSKNNNGDVIKVKKHICKEKYSF' A
#
# COMPACT_ATOMS: atom_id res chain seq x y z
N MET A 1 -22.84 27.52 -12.95
CA MET A 1 -23.34 26.91 -11.70
C MET A 1 -23.41 27.98 -10.63
N ASN A 2 -24.48 28.02 -9.82
CA ASN A 2 -24.60 29.03 -8.75
C ASN A 2 -23.43 28.88 -7.76
N LYS A 3 -22.81 29.99 -7.33
CA LYS A 3 -21.69 30.00 -6.36
C LYS A 3 -21.83 29.00 -5.20
N PRO A 4 -22.97 28.91 -4.49
CA PRO A 4 -23.12 27.94 -3.40
C PRO A 4 -23.09 26.47 -3.88
N LYS A 5 -23.67 26.18 -5.05
CA LYS A 5 -23.63 24.84 -5.65
C LYS A 5 -22.21 24.46 -6.07
N PHE A 6 -21.44 25.41 -6.59
CA PHE A 6 -20.04 25.19 -6.95
C PHE A 6 -19.18 24.90 -5.72
N ILE A 7 -19.33 25.69 -4.65
CA ILE A 7 -18.62 25.46 -3.38
C ILE A 7 -18.96 24.08 -2.82
N MET A 8 -20.24 23.70 -2.80
CA MET A 8 -20.68 22.40 -2.30
C MET A 8 -20.05 21.22 -3.06
N VAL A 9 -19.98 21.31 -4.40
CA VAL A 9 -19.34 20.30 -5.24
C VAL A 9 -17.85 20.19 -4.94
N ILE A 10 -17.14 21.33 -4.85
CA ILE A 10 -15.70 21.34 -4.54
C ILE A 10 -15.44 20.77 -3.15
N SER A 11 -16.22 21.17 -2.14
CA SER A 11 -16.11 20.61 -0.79
C SER A 11 -16.33 19.10 -0.76
N GLY A 12 -17.32 18.59 -1.52
CA GLY A 12 -17.56 17.16 -1.64
C GLY A 12 -16.37 16.41 -2.24
N ILE A 13 -15.77 16.95 -3.31
CA ILE A 13 -14.58 16.37 -3.94
C ILE A 13 -13.40 16.36 -2.97
N VAL A 14 -13.18 17.45 -2.23
CA VAL A 14 -12.09 17.55 -1.25
C VAL A 14 -12.27 16.51 -0.13
N ILE A 15 -13.47 16.40 0.43
CA ILE A 15 -13.78 15.41 1.49
C ILE A 15 -13.54 14.00 0.98
N LEU A 16 -14.09 13.66 -0.19
CA LEU A 16 -13.94 12.34 -0.79
C LEU A 16 -12.46 11.99 -1.01
N THR A 17 -11.68 12.95 -1.50
CA THR A 17 -10.24 12.78 -1.76
C THR A 17 -9.48 12.52 -0.46
N ILE A 18 -9.71 13.34 0.57
CA ILE A 18 -9.05 13.18 1.88
C ILE A 18 -9.42 11.84 2.51
N SER A 19 -10.70 11.47 2.52
CA SER A 19 -11.16 10.18 3.05
C SER A 19 -10.50 9.01 2.33
N THR A 20 -10.38 9.07 1.00
CA THR A 20 -9.74 8.03 0.21
C THR A 20 -8.24 7.92 0.53
N LEU A 21 -7.53 9.05 0.65
CA LEU A 21 -6.11 9.07 1.02
C LEU A 21 -5.86 8.50 2.41
N ILE A 22 -6.72 8.84 3.39
CA ILE A 22 -6.63 8.29 4.75
C ILE A 22 -6.87 6.77 4.72
N PHE A 23 -7.89 6.32 3.99
CA PHE A 23 -8.19 4.89 3.87
C PHE A 23 -7.01 4.12 3.29
N ILE A 24 -6.41 4.61 2.19
CA ILE A 24 -5.24 3.99 1.57
C ILE A 24 -4.08 3.94 2.57
N ARG A 25 -3.79 5.05 3.24
CA ARG A 25 -2.67 5.12 4.19
C ARG A 25 -2.86 4.16 5.37
N LEU A 26 -4.06 4.01 5.91
CA LEU A 26 -4.30 3.11 7.05
C LEU A 26 -4.27 1.63 6.67
N ASN A 27 -4.57 1.30 5.41
CA ASN A 27 -4.71 -0.07 4.97
C ASN A 27 -3.51 -0.59 4.17
N ASN A 28 -2.57 0.29 3.81
CA ASN A 28 -1.35 0.00 3.05
C ASN A 28 -0.15 0.78 3.64
N ASP A 29 0.01 0.77 4.97
CA ASP A 29 1.15 1.43 5.63
C ASP A 29 2.42 0.56 5.70
N HIS A 30 2.35 -0.66 5.15
CA HIS A 30 3.43 -1.64 5.10
C HIS A 30 4.06 -1.98 6.47
N LYS A 31 3.38 -1.69 7.58
CA LYS A 31 3.88 -2.01 8.92
C LYS A 31 3.92 -3.51 9.19
N GLU A 32 3.05 -4.28 8.54
CA GLU A 32 3.06 -5.74 8.63
C GLU A 32 3.88 -6.41 7.53
N CYS A 33 4.63 -5.62 6.75
CA CYS A 33 5.49 -6.12 5.69
C CYS A 33 6.92 -6.32 6.19
N SER A 34 7.52 -7.45 5.82
CA SER A 34 8.93 -7.76 6.06
C SER A 34 9.59 -8.29 4.80
N THR A 35 10.92 -8.21 4.76
CA THR A 35 11.71 -8.86 3.73
C THR A 35 12.62 -9.88 4.38
N GLU A 36 12.36 -11.15 4.11
CA GLU A 36 13.20 -12.24 4.55
C GLU A 36 14.23 -12.57 3.47
N THR A 37 15.48 -12.73 3.87
CA THR A 37 16.55 -13.21 2.99
C THR A 37 16.89 -14.64 3.37
N ILE A 38 16.55 -15.57 2.49
CA ILE A 38 16.81 -17.00 2.67
C ILE A 38 18.00 -17.36 1.78
N PHE A 39 19.04 -17.93 2.38
CA PHE A 39 20.14 -18.53 1.64
C PHE A 39 19.82 -20.01 1.46
N SER A 40 19.57 -20.43 0.22
CA SER A 40 19.27 -21.83 -0.12
C SER A 40 20.37 -22.39 -0.99
N LYS A 41 20.75 -23.65 -0.77
CA LYS A 41 21.76 -24.33 -1.58
C LYS A 41 21.05 -25.04 -2.73
N ASN A 42 21.43 -24.75 -3.97
CA ASN A 42 20.89 -25.46 -5.13
C ASN A 42 21.55 -26.85 -5.28
N ASN A 43 21.01 -27.68 -6.18
CA ASN A 43 21.54 -29.03 -6.44
C ASN A 43 22.98 -29.04 -6.98
N ASN A 44 23.49 -27.89 -7.45
CA ASN A 44 24.85 -27.73 -7.95
C ASN A 44 25.84 -27.27 -6.86
N GLY A 45 25.36 -27.02 -5.63
CA GLY A 45 26.17 -26.57 -4.50
C GLY A 45 26.30 -25.06 -4.36
N ASP A 46 25.73 -24.27 -5.28
CA ASP A 46 25.75 -22.81 -5.20
C ASP A 46 24.78 -22.30 -4.12
N VAL A 47 25.19 -21.24 -3.42
CA VAL A 47 24.34 -20.53 -2.48
C VAL A 47 23.50 -19.51 -3.23
N ILE A 48 22.21 -19.78 -3.36
CA ILE A 48 21.24 -18.85 -3.92
C ILE A 48 20.68 -17.97 -2.81
N LYS A 49 20.75 -16.65 -3.00
CA LYS A 49 20.09 -15.68 -2.14
C LYS A 49 18.67 -15.42 -2.64
N VAL A 50 17.68 -15.96 -1.94
CA VAL A 50 16.26 -15.71 -2.21
C VAL A 50 15.77 -14.59 -1.30
N LYS A 51 15.35 -13.47 -1.88
CA LYS A 51 14.63 -12.43 -1.14
C LYS A 51 13.13 -12.70 -1.25
N LYS A 52 12.48 -12.92 -0.12
CA LYS A 52 11.03 -13.11 -0.03
C LYS A 52 10.43 -11.87 0.64
N HIS A 53 9.54 -11.20 -0.09
CA HIS A 53 8.72 -10.14 0.48
C HIS A 53 7.46 -10.78 1.09
N ILE A 54 7.16 -10.46 2.35
CA ILE A 54 6.04 -11.01 3.10
C ILE A 54 5.24 -9.82 3.61
N CYS A 55 4.05 -9.61 3.07
CA CYS A 55 3.07 -8.66 3.61
C CYS A 55 1.86 -9.42 4.11
N LYS A 56 1.39 -9.09 5.31
CA LYS A 56 0.15 -9.65 5.89
C LYS A 56 -1.04 -8.71 5.74
N GLU A 57 -0.81 -7.51 5.23
CA GLU A 57 -1.83 -6.50 5.00
C GLU A 57 -2.82 -6.96 3.94
N LYS A 58 -4.12 -6.79 4.23
CA LYS A 58 -5.22 -7.15 3.32
C LYS A 58 -5.10 -6.44 1.97
N TYR A 59 -4.56 -5.23 1.99
CA TYR A 59 -4.29 -4.43 0.80
C TYR A 59 -2.79 -4.16 0.77
N SER A 60 -2.04 -5.04 0.10
CA SER A 60 -0.59 -4.91 -0.12
C SER A 60 -0.35 -4.79 -1.62
N PHE A 61 -0.34 -3.54 -2.11
CA PHE A 61 -0.03 -3.21 -3.51
C PHE A 61 1.39 -2.68 -3.64
#